data_AF-A0A348Y713-F1
#
_entry.id   AF-A0A348Y713-F1
#
_cell.length_a   1.000
_cell.length_b   1.000
_cell.length_c   1.000
_cell.angle_alpha   90.00
_cell.angle_beta   90.00
_cell.angle_gamma   90.00
#
_symmetry.space_group_name_H-M   'P 1'
#
loop_
_entity.id
_entity.type
_entity.pdbx_description
1 polymer ?
#
loop_
_entity_poly.entity_id
_entity_poly.type
_entity_poly.pdbx_seq_one_letter_code
_entity_poly.pdbx_strand_id
1 'polypeptide(L)'
;EIGILPGHTPLITLLKPGAMRIQTPNGEEEVIYVSGGVLEVQPKMVTVLADTAMRAYNLDESKIVEARKKAEQMLVNQSDTVQTNAALASLAESVAQLQTIRKYKNRA
;
A
#
# COMPACT_ATOMS: atom_id res chain seq x y z
N GLU A 1 2.08 -8.05 9.18
CA GLU A 1 1.50 -6.73 9.51
C GLU A 1 2.09 -6.29 10.84
N ILE A 2 2.22 -4.98 11.09
CA ILE A 2 2.73 -4.41 12.36
C ILE A 2 1.78 -3.31 12.81
N GLY A 3 1.53 -3.21 14.12
CA GLY A 3 0.76 -2.14 14.73
C GLY A 3 1.65 -1.31 15.65
N ILE A 4 1.61 0.02 15.50
CA ILE A 4 2.39 0.95 16.32
C ILE A 4 1.46 1.59 17.34
N LEU A 5 1.73 1.36 18.63
CA LEU A 5 1.01 1.95 19.76
C LEU A 5 1.89 2.99 20.47
N PRO A 6 1.31 3.85 21.32
CA PRO A 6 2.10 4.77 22.14
C PRO A 6 3.16 4.04 22.96
N GLY A 7 4.40 4.54 22.92
CA GLY A 7 5.55 3.94 23.62
C GLY A 7 6.20 2.75 22.91
N HIS A 8 5.89 2.50 21.63
CA HIS A 8 6.56 1.47 20.84
C HIS A 8 8.08 1.68 20.81
N THR A 9 8.85 0.60 20.95
CA THR A 9 10.32 0.60 20.88
C THR A 9 10.79 1.21 19.55
N PRO A 10 11.87 2.01 19.53
CA PRO A 10 12.39 2.56 18.29
C PRO A 10 12.65 1.47 17.23
N LEU A 11 12.21 1.74 16.00
CA LEU A 11 12.24 0.77 14.90
C LEU A 11 12.44 1.49 13.58
N ILE A 12 13.31 0.94 12.73
CA ILE A 12 13.44 1.33 11.32
C ILE A 12 13.19 0.09 10.47
N THR A 13 12.28 0.18 9.50
CA THR A 13 11.96 -0.94 8.61
C THR A 13 11.48 -0.48 7.23
N LEU A 14 11.59 -1.38 6.25
CA LEU A 14 11.06 -1.18 4.90
C LEU A 14 9.56 -1.52 4.85
N LEU A 15 8.81 -0.70 4.13
CA LEU A 15 7.39 -0.90 3.87
C LEU A 15 7.19 -1.65 2.56
N LYS A 16 6.29 -2.64 2.59
CA LYS A 16 5.76 -3.28 1.39
C LYS A 16 4.51 -2.53 0.91
N PRO A 17 4.19 -2.58 -0.39
CA PRO A 17 2.94 -2.04 -0.90
C PRO A 17 1.73 -2.60 -0.14
N GLY A 18 0.82 -1.74 0.32
CA GLY A 18 -0.29 -2.19 1.14
C GLY A 18 -1.13 -1.07 1.75
N ALA A 19 -2.13 -1.49 2.53
CA ALA A 19 -2.97 -0.58 3.29
C ALA A 19 -2.33 -0.25 4.64
N MET A 20 -2.18 1.03 4.93
CA MET A 20 -1.86 1.58 6.24
C MET A 20 -3.15 2.12 6.87
N ARG A 21 -3.37 1.77 8.15
CA ARG A 21 -4.51 2.25 8.92
C ARG A 21 -4.02 3.17 10.02
N ILE A 22 -4.65 4.33 10.15
CA ILE A 22 -4.38 5.31 11.19
C ILE A 22 -5.66 5.50 11.99
N GLN A 23 -5.55 5.42 13.32
CA GLN A 23 -6.63 5.81 14.21
C GLN A 23 -6.30 7.19 14.77
N THR A 24 -7.17 8.16 14.52
CA THR A 24 -7.01 9.53 15.00
C THR A 24 -7.47 9.66 16.46
N PRO A 25 -7.08 10.72 17.19
CA PRO A 25 -7.46 10.90 18.60
C PRO A 25 -8.97 10.97 18.86
N ASN A 26 -9.76 11.38 17.86
CA ASN A 26 -11.23 11.40 17.91
C ASN A 26 -11.86 10.02 17.63
N GLY A 27 -11.05 8.98 17.36
CA GLY A 27 -11.51 7.61 17.12
C GLY A 27 -11.84 7.29 15.67
N GLU A 28 -11.66 8.23 14.74
CA GLU A 28 -11.87 7.99 13.31
C GLU A 28 -10.76 7.09 12.73
N GLU A 29 -11.13 6.23 11.77
CA GLU A 29 -10.17 5.40 11.03
C GLU A 29 -9.88 6.03 9.66
N GLU A 30 -8.62 6.36 9.41
CA GLU A 30 -8.12 6.70 8.07
C GLU A 30 -7.41 5.49 7.45
N VAL A 31 -7.72 5.22 6.18
CA VAL A 31 -7.06 4.17 5.39
C VAL A 31 -6.28 4.82 4.25
N ILE A 32 -4.99 4.53 4.19
CA ILE A 32 -4.07 5.07 3.19
C ILE A 32 -3.39 3.90 2.49
N TYR A 33 -3.47 3.85 1.17
CA TYR A 33 -2.62 2.98 0.37
C TYR A 33 -1.20 3.57 0.31
N VAL A 34 -0.20 2.75 0.58
CA VAL A 34 1.22 3.07 0.37
C VAL A 34 1.82 2.08 -0.63
N SER A 35 2.61 2.56 -1.59
CA SER A 35 3.29 1.70 -2.56
C SER A 35 4.58 1.06 -2.02
N GLY A 36 5.11 1.61 -0.94
CA GLY A 36 6.39 1.19 -0.36
C GLY A 36 7.03 2.35 0.41
N GLY A 37 8.28 2.17 0.83
CA GLY A 37 9.07 3.21 1.49
C GLY A 37 9.71 2.75 2.81
N VAL A 38 9.90 3.68 3.73
CA VAL A 38 10.54 3.46 5.04
C VAL A 38 9.62 3.92 6.16
N LEU A 39 9.55 3.11 7.21
CA LEU A 39 8.92 3.44 8.48
C LEU A 39 10.00 3.65 9.54
N GLU A 40 9.96 4.82 10.19
CA GLU A 40 10.76 5.15 11.34
C GLU A 40 9.85 5.40 12.55
N VAL A 41 10.10 4.68 13.63
CA VAL A 41 9.41 4.85 14.91
C VAL A 41 10.42 5.39 15.91
N GLN A 42 10.10 6.52 16.52
CA GLN A 42 10.81 7.14 17.62
C GLN A 42 9.89 7.18 18.86
N PRO A 43 10.42 7.41 20.08
CA PRO A 43 9.62 7.34 21.32
C PRO A 43 8.41 8.29 21.37
N LYS A 44 8.43 9.39 20.60
CA LYS A 44 7.37 10.41 20.60
C LYS A 44 6.76 10.67 19.21
N MET A 45 7.27 10.05 18.16
CA MET A 45 6.91 10.36 16.78
C MET A 45 7.12 9.15 15.88
N VAL A 46 6.25 9.01 14.89
CA VAL A 46 6.35 8.00 13.85
C VAL A 46 6.41 8.73 12.51
N THR A 47 7.43 8.46 11.72
CA THR A 47 7.64 9.03 10.39
C THR A 47 7.49 7.94 9.35
N VAL A 48 6.63 8.18 8.36
CA VAL A 48 6.45 7.30 7.21
C VAL A 48 6.91 8.05 5.96
N LEU A 49 8.02 7.61 5.38
CA LEU A 49 8.54 8.11 4.13
C LEU A 49 8.13 7.14 3.02
N ALA A 50 7.03 7.42 2.35
CA ALA A 50 6.49 6.58 1.29
C ALA A 50 6.82 7.13 -0.10
N ASP A 51 7.11 6.24 -1.05
CA ASP A 51 7.34 6.62 -2.45
C ASP A 51 6.05 7.18 -3.09
N THR A 52 4.90 6.58 -2.75
CA THR A 52 3.58 7.09 -3.08
C THR A 52 2.60 6.74 -1.96
N ALA A 53 1.74 7.70 -1.62
CA ALA A 53 0.67 7.53 -0.64
C ALA A 53 -0.65 8.09 -1.19
N MET A 54 -1.71 7.30 -1.14
CA MET A 54 -3.06 7.69 -1.60
C MET A 54 -4.10 7.32 -0.56
N ARG A 55 -4.95 8.27 -0.17
CA ARG A 55 -6.08 7.98 0.73
C ARG A 55 -7.11 7.10 0.03
N ALA A 56 -7.70 6.16 0.77
CA ALA A 56 -8.59 5.15 0.20
C ALA A 56 -9.79 5.73 -0.55
N TYR A 57 -10.35 6.86 -0.08
CA TYR A 57 -11.47 7.52 -0.75
C TYR A 57 -11.10 8.20 -2.09
N ASN A 58 -9.80 8.44 -2.35
CA ASN A 58 -9.32 8.98 -3.62
C ASN A 58 -8.96 7.88 -4.64
N LEU A 59 -9.03 6.60 -4.23
CA LEU A 59 -8.70 5.48 -5.12
C LEU A 59 -9.89 5.16 -6.03
N ASP A 60 -9.62 5.07 -7.33
CA ASP A 60 -10.60 4.69 -8.36
C ASP A 60 -10.46 3.20 -8.67
N GLU A 61 -11.44 2.40 -8.22
CA GLU A 61 -11.45 0.96 -8.42
C GLU A 61 -11.35 0.54 -9.89
N SER A 62 -12.02 1.28 -10.77
CA SER A 62 -12.04 1.04 -12.22
C SER A 62 -10.62 1.11 -12.79
N LYS A 63 -9.88 2.17 -12.45
CA LYS A 63 -8.49 2.38 -12.92
C LYS A 63 -7.54 1.31 -12.38
N ILE A 64 -7.76 0.85 -11.15
CA ILE A 64 -6.93 -0.19 -10.53
C ILE A 64 -7.15 -1.55 -11.21
N VAL A 65 -8.41 -1.88 -11.53
CA VAL A 65 -8.74 -3.12 -12.25
C VAL A 65 -8.14 -3.11 -13.65
N GLU A 66 -8.19 -1.98 -14.36
CA GLU A 66 -7.55 -1.83 -15.67
C GLU A 66 -6.02 -1.96 -15.59
N ALA A 67 -5.39 -1.29 -14.62
CA ALA A 67 -3.95 -1.37 -14.39
C ALA A 67 -3.50 -2.82 -14.12
N ARG A 68 -4.26 -3.54 -13.27
CA ARG A 68 -4.05 -4.96 -13.00
C ARG A 68 -4.13 -5.79 -14.28
N LYS A 69 -5.18 -5.61 -15.09
CA LYS A 69 -5.36 -6.37 -16.34
C LYS A 69 -4.21 -6.12 -17.32
N LYS A 70 -3.70 -4.88 -17.40
CA LYS A 70 -2.52 -4.55 -18.21
C LYS A 70 -1.26 -5.24 -17.69
N ALA A 71 -1.02 -5.24 -16.37
CA ALA A 71 0.11 -5.93 -15.77
C ALA A 71 0.05 -7.46 -16.00
N GLU A 72 -1.14 -8.05 -15.87
CA GLU A 72 -1.36 -9.48 -16.18
C GLU A 72 -1.08 -9.79 -17.65
N GLN A 73 -1.53 -8.94 -18.58
CA GLN A 73 -1.26 -9.10 -20.02
C GLN A 73 0.23 -8.96 -20.35
N MET A 74 0.95 -8.06 -19.66
CA MET A 74 2.40 -7.92 -19.83
C MET A 74 3.15 -9.18 -19.39
N LEU A 75 2.70 -9.85 -18.33
CA LEU A 75 3.30 -11.10 -17.85
C LEU A 75 3.10 -12.28 -18.82
N VAL A 76 1.94 -12.33 -19.50
CA VAL A 76 1.62 -13.41 -20.45
C VAL A 76 2.42 -13.29 -21.75
N ASN A 77 2.79 -12.07 -22.16
CA ASN A 77 3.37 -11.80 -23.48
C ASN A 77 4.91 -11.73 -23.49
N GLN A 78 5.62 -12.11 -22.43
CA GLN A 78 7.08 -11.86 -22.31
C GLN A 78 7.95 -13.11 -22.33
N SER A 79 9.05 -13.01 -23.10
CA SER A 79 10.17 -13.97 -23.19
C SER A 79 11.42 -13.53 -22.41
N ASP A 80 11.48 -12.29 -21.92
CA ASP A 80 12.64 -11.68 -21.25
C ASP A 80 12.44 -11.52 -19.74
N THR A 81 13.40 -12.02 -18.95
CA THR A 81 13.35 -12.12 -17.48
C THR A 81 13.28 -10.77 -16.75
N VAL A 82 13.88 -9.71 -17.31
CA VAL A 82 13.88 -8.36 -16.71
C VAL A 82 12.50 -7.71 -16.78
N GLN A 83 11.78 -7.92 -17.89
CA GLN A 83 10.44 -7.36 -18.04
C GLN A 83 9.43 -8.09 -17.13
N THR A 84 9.66 -9.37 -16.85
CA THR A 84 8.85 -10.17 -15.93
C THR A 84 8.86 -9.60 -14.51
N ASN A 85 10.03 -9.19 -14.00
CA ASN A 85 10.15 -8.64 -12.65
C ASN A 85 9.41 -7.29 -12.49
N ALA A 86 9.51 -6.41 -13.49
CA ALA A 86 8.79 -5.14 -13.48
C ALA A 86 7.27 -5.35 -13.54
N ALA A 87 6.80 -6.28 -14.37
CA ALA A 87 5.39 -6.61 -14.47
C ALA A 87 4.85 -7.27 -13.18
N LEU A 88 5.64 -8.11 -12.50
CA LEU A 88 5.29 -8.67 -11.19
C LEU A 88 5.17 -7.59 -10.11
N ALA A 89 6.07 -6.59 -10.09
CA ALA A 89 5.99 -5.49 -9.14
C ALA A 89 4.72 -4.64 -9.38
N SER A 90 4.43 -4.28 -10.63
CA SER A 90 3.21 -3.54 -11.00
C SER A 90 1.93 -4.31 -10.67
N LEU A 91 1.95 -5.64 -10.85
CA LEU A 91 0.84 -6.50 -10.44
C LEU A 91 0.65 -6.48 -8.92
N ALA A 92 1.72 -6.61 -8.14
CA ALA A 92 1.68 -6.56 -6.68
C ALA A 92 1.11 -5.23 -6.16
N GLU A 93 1.52 -4.11 -6.76
CA GLU A 93 0.97 -2.79 -6.45
C GLU A 93 -0.53 -2.71 -6.72
N SER A 94 -0.97 -3.12 -7.92
CA SER A 94 -2.37 -3.07 -8.33
C SER A 94 -3.27 -3.94 -7.44
N VAL A 95 -2.79 -5.13 -7.06
CA VAL A 95 -3.49 -6.02 -6.12
C VAL A 95 -3.62 -5.37 -4.74
N ALA A 96 -2.54 -4.75 -4.24
CA ALA A 96 -2.54 -4.08 -2.95
C ALA A 96 -3.49 -2.87 -2.92
N GLN A 97 -3.57 -2.08 -4.00
CA GLN A 97 -4.53 -0.98 -4.14
C GLN A 97 -5.98 -1.49 -4.08
N LEU A 98 -6.27 -2.57 -4.81
CA LEU A 98 -7.61 -3.16 -4.88
C LEU A 98 -8.04 -3.76 -3.54
N GLN A 99 -7.13 -4.43 -2.83
CA GLN A 99 -7.37 -4.89 -1.46
C GLN A 99 -7.65 -3.74 -0.50
N THR A 100 -6.97 -2.60 -0.68
CA THR A 100 -7.17 -1.40 0.15
C THR A 100 -8.57 -0.82 -0.04
N ILE A 101 -9.03 -0.65 -1.28
CA ILE A 101 -10.42 -0.21 -1.56
C ILE A 101 -11.44 -1.18 -0.96
N ARG A 102 -11.27 -2.48 -1.18
CA ARG A 102 -12.24 -3.48 -0.69
C ARG A 102 -12.32 -3.49 0.84
N LYS A 103 -11.18 -3.38 1.54
CA LYS A 103 -11.14 -3.25 3.00
C LYS A 103 -11.83 -1.97 3.48
N TYR A 104 -11.69 -0.87 2.75
CA TYR A 104 -12.39 0.38 3.03
C TYR A 104 -13.91 0.26 2.83
N LYS A 105 -14.36 -0.26 1.67
CA LYS A 105 -15.78 -0.43 1.34
C LYS A 105 -16.54 -1.42 2.22
N ASN A 106 -15.88 -2.49 2.68
CA ASN A 106 -16.52 -3.48 3.57
C ASN A 106 -16.65 -3.00 5.03
N ARG A 107 -16.06 -1.84 5.36
CA ARG A 107 -16.07 -1.26 6.70
C ARG A 107 -16.89 0.04 6.81
N ALA A 108 -17.14 0.69 5.67
CA ALA A 108 -18.10 1.79 5.55
C ALA A 108 -19.53 1.23 5.49
#